data_AF-A0A7X7FRU0-F1
#
_entry.id   AF-A0A7X7FRU0-F1
#
_cell.length_a   1.000
_cell.length_b   1.000
_cell.length_c   1.000
_cell.angle_alpha   90.00
_cell.angle_beta   90.00
_cell.angle_gamma   90.00
#
_symmetry.space_group_name_H-M   'P 1'
#
loop_
_entity.id
_entity.type
_entity.pdbx_description
1 polymer ?
#
loop_
_entity_poly.entity_id
_entity_poly.type
_entity_poly.pdbx_seq_one_letter_code
_entity_poly.pdbx_strand_id
1 'polypeptide(L)'
;MRKVLIGLVAVLAVTASASAANMLENGGFETGDLTGWVNVPGDGGGTAQVFSGGSWGIPATEGSYFAGWVSSWDTTRNNAYLNQQFTKPADTMLDWSIDLYADTTAGEWSVGVDVFYDPNGGTDPDADTATWIAGEWNQYNPGSAAWGSYSGQMNSGAGTTGTIFIKTVHNWGVEWNKSAVDNVLITPEPAAALLLLAGLPLLRRRRA
;
A
#
# COMPACT_ATOMS: atom_id res chain seq x y z
N MET A 1 -25.91 13.60 59.02
CA MET A 1 -25.31 14.26 57.84
C MET A 1 -24.48 13.24 57.07
N ARG A 2 -25.03 12.67 56.00
CA ARG A 2 -24.36 11.66 55.16
C ARG A 2 -23.54 12.39 54.08
N LYS A 3 -22.22 12.24 54.11
CA LYS A 3 -21.32 12.73 53.07
C LYS A 3 -21.38 11.75 51.88
N VAL A 4 -21.87 12.22 50.74
CA VAL A 4 -21.74 11.49 49.47
C VAL A 4 -20.45 11.96 48.82
N LEU A 5 -19.47 11.06 48.72
CA LEU A 5 -18.23 11.29 47.98
C LEU A 5 -18.48 10.77 46.55
N ILE A 6 -18.63 11.67 45.59
CA ILE A 6 -18.65 11.31 44.16
C ILE A 6 -17.18 11.17 43.75
N GLY A 7 -16.72 9.93 43.64
CA GLY A 7 -15.41 9.62 43.07
C GLY A 7 -15.44 9.84 41.56
N LEU A 8 -14.78 10.89 41.09
CA LEU A 8 -14.51 11.12 39.68
C LEU A 8 -13.46 10.08 39.24
N VAL A 9 -13.89 8.99 38.60
CA VAL A 9 -12.95 8.08 37.91
C VAL A 9 -12.60 8.74 36.59
N ALA A 10 -11.50 9.48 36.57
CA ALA A 10 -10.85 9.87 35.33
C ALA A 10 -10.27 8.62 34.68
N VAL A 11 -10.94 8.11 33.65
CA VAL A 11 -10.35 7.12 32.75
C VAL A 11 -9.26 7.84 31.96
N LEU A 12 -8.02 7.74 32.44
CA LEU A 12 -6.85 8.03 31.63
C LEU A 12 -6.79 6.95 30.54
N ALA A 13 -7.33 7.25 29.37
CA ALA A 13 -7.05 6.47 28.17
C ALA A 13 -5.59 6.74 27.78
N VAL A 14 -4.66 6.01 28.41
CA VAL A 14 -3.31 5.86 27.87
C VAL A 14 -3.46 4.99 26.63
N THR A 15 -3.64 5.60 25.47
CA THR A 15 -3.49 4.89 24.19
C THR A 15 -2.00 4.68 23.96
N ALA A 16 -1.44 3.69 24.63
CA ALA A 16 -0.28 3.00 24.10
C ALA A 16 -0.77 2.28 22.84
N SER A 17 -0.67 2.94 21.68
CA SER A 17 -0.80 2.26 20.40
C SER A 17 0.34 1.26 20.35
N ALA A 18 0.06 0.00 20.68
CA ALA A 18 0.89 -1.08 20.17
C ALA A 18 0.90 -0.87 18.64
N SER A 19 2.09 -0.68 18.06
CA SER A 19 2.21 -0.64 16.60
C SER A 19 1.63 -1.95 16.10
N ALA A 20 0.45 -1.87 15.47
CA ALA A 20 -0.19 -3.07 14.97
C ALA A 20 0.69 -3.63 13.85
N ALA A 21 0.87 -4.96 13.83
CA ALA A 21 1.67 -5.61 12.82
C ALA A 21 1.07 -5.32 11.43
N ASN A 22 1.94 -5.15 10.43
CA ASN A 22 1.52 -5.04 9.04
C ASN A 22 0.68 -6.26 8.66
N MET A 23 -0.48 -6.01 8.06
CA MET A 23 -1.37 -7.05 7.54
C MET A 23 -0.86 -7.67 6.25
N LEU A 24 0.09 -7.00 5.59
CA LEU A 24 0.76 -7.50 4.40
C LEU A 24 1.99 -8.34 4.76
N GLU A 25 2.20 -9.42 4.01
CA GLU A 25 3.45 -10.14 3.95
C GLU A 25 4.46 -9.37 3.09
N ASN A 26 5.69 -9.23 3.58
CA ASN A 26 6.81 -8.67 2.82
C ASN A 26 6.51 -7.29 2.19
N GLY A 27 5.85 -6.40 2.95
CA GLY A 27 5.50 -5.06 2.48
C GLY A 27 6.69 -4.13 2.18
N GLY A 28 7.86 -4.40 2.78
CA GLY A 28 9.13 -3.71 2.50
C GLY A 28 10.06 -4.51 1.57
N PHE A 29 9.62 -5.64 1.00
CA PHE A 29 10.41 -6.42 0.03
C PHE A 29 11.75 -7.00 0.52
N GLU A 30 11.99 -7.03 1.83
CA GLU A 30 13.24 -7.45 2.47
C GLU A 30 13.58 -8.94 2.35
N THR A 31 12.67 -9.76 1.81
CA THR A 31 12.97 -11.16 1.47
C THR A 31 13.91 -11.30 0.27
N GLY A 32 14.12 -10.22 -0.50
CA GLY A 32 14.90 -10.22 -1.73
C GLY A 32 14.13 -10.72 -2.95
N ASP A 33 12.85 -11.07 -2.79
CA ASP A 33 11.92 -11.41 -3.86
C ASP A 33 10.50 -10.91 -3.55
N LEU A 34 9.55 -11.26 -4.43
CA LEU A 34 8.15 -10.85 -4.32
C LEU A 34 7.31 -11.84 -3.49
N THR A 35 7.90 -12.54 -2.52
CA THR A 35 7.15 -13.42 -1.61
C THR A 35 5.93 -12.69 -1.05
N GLY A 36 4.76 -13.34 -1.07
CA GLY A 36 3.47 -12.78 -0.67
C GLY A 36 2.77 -11.94 -1.75
N TRP A 37 3.44 -11.52 -2.82
CA TRP A 37 2.88 -10.66 -3.87
C TRP A 37 2.63 -11.43 -5.18
N VAL A 38 1.47 -11.19 -5.79
CA VAL A 38 1.18 -11.62 -7.15
C VAL A 38 1.76 -10.58 -8.11
N ASN A 39 2.62 -11.03 -9.02
CA ASN A 39 3.28 -10.18 -10.02
C ASN A 39 2.61 -10.36 -11.39
N VAL A 40 1.80 -9.40 -11.79
CA VAL A 40 1.04 -9.45 -13.04
C VAL A 40 1.80 -8.65 -14.11
N PRO A 41 2.08 -9.26 -15.29
CA PRO A 41 2.79 -8.58 -16.36
C PRO A 41 1.97 -7.44 -16.95
N GLY A 42 2.66 -6.45 -17.47
CA GLY A 42 2.07 -5.35 -18.23
C GLY A 42 1.74 -5.73 -19.67
N ASP A 43 1.33 -4.73 -20.45
CA ASP A 43 0.81 -4.88 -21.82
C ASP A 43 1.79 -5.58 -22.77
N GLY A 44 3.10 -5.42 -22.55
CA GLY A 44 4.15 -6.06 -23.35
C GLY A 44 4.85 -7.23 -22.63
N GLY A 45 4.28 -7.76 -21.55
CA GLY A 45 4.77 -8.94 -20.86
C GLY A 45 5.84 -8.70 -19.79
N GLY A 46 6.25 -7.45 -19.56
CA GLY A 46 7.24 -7.10 -18.55
C GLY A 46 6.63 -7.08 -17.14
N THR A 47 7.39 -7.52 -16.14
CA THR A 47 6.94 -7.65 -14.75
C THR A 47 7.75 -6.77 -13.78
N ALA A 48 7.29 -6.68 -12.54
CA ALA A 48 8.05 -6.10 -11.44
C ALA A 48 9.27 -6.98 -11.08
N GLN A 49 10.26 -6.38 -10.42
CA GLN A 49 11.41 -7.06 -9.85
C GLN A 49 11.73 -6.45 -8.47
N VAL A 50 12.41 -7.21 -7.61
CA VAL A 50 13.03 -6.67 -6.40
C VAL A 50 14.45 -6.26 -6.70
N PHE A 51 14.83 -5.08 -6.25
CA PHE A 51 16.14 -4.48 -6.43
C PHE A 51 16.75 -4.16 -5.07
N SER A 52 18.07 -4.25 -4.96
CA SER A 52 18.78 -3.71 -3.79
C SER A 52 18.82 -2.18 -3.86
N GLY A 53 18.80 -1.51 -2.71
CA GLY A 53 19.01 -0.08 -2.59
C GLY A 53 20.27 0.39 -3.33
N GLY A 54 20.14 1.48 -4.08
CA GLY A 54 21.16 2.03 -4.97
C GLY A 54 21.09 1.50 -6.42
N SER A 55 20.37 0.42 -6.69
CA SER A 55 20.13 -0.05 -8.05
C SER A 55 19.47 1.05 -8.88
N TRP A 56 19.99 1.31 -10.08
CA TRP A 56 19.50 2.35 -10.99
C TRP A 56 19.49 3.77 -10.41
N GLY A 57 20.25 4.00 -9.33
CA GLY A 57 20.30 5.26 -8.60
C GLY A 57 19.14 5.48 -7.62
N ILE A 58 18.33 4.46 -7.36
CA ILE A 58 17.17 4.53 -6.46
C ILE A 58 17.57 3.96 -5.08
N PRO A 59 17.61 4.75 -4.00
CA PRO A 59 17.85 4.22 -2.66
C PRO A 59 16.62 3.41 -2.19
N ALA A 60 16.80 2.43 -1.31
CA ALA A 60 15.68 1.85 -0.57
C ALA A 60 15.22 2.85 0.51
N THR A 61 13.92 2.92 0.81
CA THR A 61 13.40 3.79 1.88
C THR A 61 13.35 3.06 3.21
N GLU A 62 13.21 1.73 3.17
CA GLU A 62 13.30 0.82 4.30
C GLU A 62 14.35 -0.26 4.00
N GLY A 63 14.93 -0.86 5.05
CA GLY A 63 15.83 -2.00 4.92
C GLY A 63 16.92 -1.88 3.82
N SER A 64 16.94 -2.84 2.90
CA SER A 64 17.94 -3.00 1.85
C SER A 64 17.36 -3.18 0.45
N TYR A 65 16.05 -3.39 0.31
CA TYR A 65 15.41 -3.75 -0.94
C TYR A 65 14.19 -2.88 -1.23
N PHE A 66 13.78 -2.85 -2.50
CA PHE A 66 12.51 -2.26 -2.94
C PHE A 66 11.99 -3.03 -4.15
N ALA A 67 10.70 -2.94 -4.44
CA ALA A 67 10.13 -3.46 -5.68
C ALA A 67 10.00 -2.36 -6.73
N GLY A 68 10.14 -2.71 -8.01
CA GLY A 68 9.93 -1.72 -9.07
C GLY A 68 9.85 -2.28 -10.48
N TRP A 69 9.55 -1.37 -11.39
CA TRP A 69 9.51 -1.56 -12.83
C TRP A 69 10.52 -0.59 -13.45
N VAL A 70 11.62 -1.16 -13.92
CA VAL A 70 12.67 -0.41 -14.62
C VAL A 70 12.75 -0.95 -16.04
N SER A 71 12.58 -0.07 -17.02
CA SER A 71 12.70 -0.40 -18.44
C SER A 71 13.48 0.67 -19.22
N SER A 72 14.00 0.26 -20.38
CA SER A 72 14.77 1.12 -21.28
C SER A 72 14.34 0.89 -22.71
N TRP A 73 13.96 1.96 -23.40
CA TRP A 73 13.43 1.98 -24.76
C TRP A 73 12.23 1.05 -24.99
N ASP A 74 11.47 0.77 -23.93
CA ASP A 74 10.28 -0.08 -23.98
C ASP A 74 9.19 0.33 -22.98
N THR A 75 7.96 -0.07 -23.27
CA THR A 75 6.77 0.07 -22.43
C THR A 75 6.20 -1.29 -22.03
N THR A 76 7.02 -2.35 -22.03
CA THR A 76 6.56 -3.73 -21.78
C THR A 76 5.91 -3.92 -20.41
N ARG A 77 6.27 -3.04 -19.47
CA ARG A 77 5.78 -2.99 -18.10
C ARG A 77 4.61 -2.02 -17.91
N ASN A 78 4.18 -1.29 -18.94
CA ASN A 78 3.02 -0.42 -18.81
C ASN A 78 1.81 -1.23 -18.34
N ASN A 79 1.07 -0.71 -17.36
CA ASN A 79 -0.03 -1.39 -16.68
C ASN A 79 0.34 -2.69 -15.94
N ALA A 80 1.62 -3.02 -15.78
CA ALA A 80 2.02 -4.10 -14.87
C ALA A 80 1.65 -3.73 -13.44
N TYR A 81 1.35 -4.74 -12.61
CA TYR A 81 0.99 -4.47 -11.22
C TYR A 81 1.39 -5.60 -10.27
N LEU A 82 1.63 -5.19 -9.02
CA LEU A 82 1.68 -6.08 -7.87
C LEU A 82 0.32 -6.07 -7.18
N ASN A 83 -0.13 -7.21 -6.69
CA ASN A 83 -1.24 -7.25 -5.76
C ASN A 83 -1.02 -8.23 -4.63
N GLN A 84 -1.62 -7.94 -3.48
CA GLN A 84 -1.67 -8.87 -2.36
C GLN A 84 -3.06 -8.82 -1.73
N GLN A 85 -3.67 -9.99 -1.62
CA GLN A 85 -4.86 -10.18 -0.80
C GLN A 85 -4.44 -10.39 0.65
N PHE A 86 -5.11 -9.71 1.57
CA PHE A 86 -4.84 -9.80 3.00
C PHE A 86 -6.13 -9.95 3.81
N THR A 87 -6.00 -10.53 5.00
CA THR A 87 -7.12 -10.68 5.93
C THR A 87 -7.31 -9.39 6.72
N LYS A 88 -8.56 -8.92 6.82
CA LYS A 88 -8.92 -7.69 7.51
C LYS A 88 -10.19 -7.87 8.35
N PRO A 89 -10.34 -7.11 9.46
CA PRO A 89 -11.63 -6.96 10.13
C PRO A 89 -12.63 -6.24 9.21
N ALA A 90 -13.88 -6.69 9.22
CA ALA A 90 -14.95 -6.09 8.43
C ALA A 90 -15.50 -4.82 9.10
N ASP A 91 -15.94 -3.85 8.29
CA ASP A 91 -16.60 -2.61 8.72
C ASP A 91 -15.80 -1.77 9.75
N THR A 92 -14.48 -1.72 9.59
CA THR A 92 -13.57 -0.93 10.44
C THR A 92 -12.70 0.01 9.62
N MET A 93 -11.99 0.93 10.29
CA MET A 93 -10.95 1.72 9.65
C MET A 93 -9.61 0.97 9.65
N LEU A 94 -8.87 1.09 8.56
CA LEU A 94 -7.48 0.65 8.42
C LEU A 94 -6.61 1.89 8.18
N ASP A 95 -5.45 1.93 8.80
CA ASP A 95 -4.40 2.88 8.49
C ASP A 95 -3.50 2.28 7.39
N TRP A 96 -3.00 3.12 6.50
CA TRP A 96 -2.06 2.70 5.47
C TRP A 96 -0.94 3.73 5.28
N SER A 97 0.23 3.26 4.86
CA SER A 97 1.33 4.08 4.36
C SER A 97 2.13 3.35 3.30
N ILE A 98 2.76 4.12 2.41
CA ILE A 98 3.53 3.58 1.28
C ILE A 98 4.54 4.62 0.77
N ASP A 99 5.70 4.16 0.33
CA ASP A 99 6.68 4.99 -0.37
C ASP A 99 6.65 4.67 -1.86
N LEU A 100 6.56 5.70 -2.70
CA LEU A 100 6.42 5.60 -4.15
C LEU A 100 7.50 6.42 -4.86
N TYR A 101 7.96 5.94 -6.01
CA TYR A 101 8.97 6.60 -6.82
C TYR A 101 8.59 6.55 -8.30
N ALA A 102 8.79 7.66 -9.01
CA ALA A 102 8.65 7.75 -10.46
C ALA A 102 9.72 8.68 -11.05
N ASP A 103 10.50 8.17 -12.00
CA ASP A 103 11.54 8.92 -12.73
C ASP A 103 11.59 8.46 -14.17
N THR A 104 11.89 9.39 -15.08
CA THR A 104 12.00 9.08 -16.50
C THR A 104 12.83 10.12 -17.23
N THR A 105 13.45 9.69 -18.33
CA THR A 105 14.06 10.58 -19.32
C THR A 105 13.04 11.20 -20.29
N ALA A 106 11.77 10.83 -20.19
CA ALA A 106 10.68 11.42 -20.94
C ALA A 106 10.27 12.80 -20.40
N GLY A 107 9.16 13.34 -20.94
CA GLY A 107 8.52 14.52 -20.38
C GLY A 107 7.78 14.23 -19.07
N GLU A 108 7.28 15.27 -18.43
CA GLU A 108 6.42 15.18 -17.24
C GLU A 108 5.20 14.27 -17.50
N TRP A 109 4.71 13.60 -16.45
CA TRP A 109 3.51 12.74 -16.47
C TRP A 109 3.60 11.55 -17.44
N SER A 110 4.82 11.08 -17.69
CA SER A 110 5.10 9.95 -18.59
C SER A 110 5.26 8.63 -17.85
N VAL A 111 5.71 8.69 -16.60
CA VAL A 111 5.88 7.54 -15.72
C VAL A 111 5.20 7.82 -14.39
N GLY A 112 4.50 6.82 -13.89
CA GLY A 112 3.89 6.87 -12.57
C GLY A 112 3.70 5.50 -11.96
N VAL A 113 3.32 5.52 -10.70
CA VAL A 113 2.84 4.36 -9.98
C VAL A 113 1.59 4.78 -9.21
N ASP A 114 0.51 4.04 -9.40
CA ASP A 114 -0.78 4.26 -8.75
C ASP A 114 -1.09 3.11 -7.80
N VAL A 115 -1.77 3.44 -6.72
CA VAL A 115 -2.12 2.51 -5.65
C VAL A 115 -3.63 2.46 -5.52
N PHE A 116 -4.17 1.24 -5.54
CA PHE A 116 -5.60 1.00 -5.42
C PHE A 116 -5.88 0.03 -4.29
N TYR A 117 -7.02 0.22 -3.64
CA TYR A 117 -7.53 -0.68 -2.62
C TYR A 117 -8.90 -1.22 -3.03
N ASP A 118 -9.06 -2.55 -3.00
CA ASP A 118 -10.36 -3.21 -3.14
C ASP A 118 -10.80 -3.85 -1.81
N PRO A 119 -11.87 -3.35 -1.18
CA PRO A 119 -12.39 -3.88 0.09
C PRO A 119 -13.06 -5.25 -0.04
N ASN A 120 -13.33 -5.72 -1.27
CA ASN A 120 -13.97 -7.00 -1.55
C ASN A 120 -12.97 -8.11 -1.88
N GLY A 121 -11.69 -7.78 -1.99
CA GLY A 121 -10.65 -8.75 -2.30
C GLY A 121 -10.63 -9.19 -3.77
N GLY A 122 -11.04 -8.34 -4.71
CA GLY A 122 -10.87 -8.61 -6.14
C GLY A 122 -9.39 -8.68 -6.54
N THR A 123 -9.11 -9.09 -7.77
CA THR A 123 -7.73 -9.23 -8.30
C THR A 123 -7.47 -8.39 -9.55
N ASP A 124 -8.44 -7.53 -9.90
CA ASP A 124 -8.40 -6.60 -11.01
C ASP A 124 -8.34 -5.17 -10.45
N PRO A 125 -7.23 -4.44 -10.67
CA PRO A 125 -7.09 -3.06 -10.20
C PRO A 125 -8.02 -2.08 -10.91
N ASP A 126 -8.58 -2.45 -12.07
CA ASP A 126 -9.46 -1.58 -12.87
C ASP A 126 -10.96 -1.87 -12.60
N ALA A 127 -11.27 -2.74 -11.62
CA ALA A 127 -12.63 -3.02 -11.20
C ALA A 127 -13.27 -1.81 -10.49
N ASP A 128 -14.58 -1.62 -10.63
CA ASP A 128 -15.34 -0.54 -9.96
C ASP A 128 -15.21 -0.55 -8.42
N THR A 129 -14.83 -1.69 -7.84
CA THR A 129 -14.63 -1.86 -6.40
C THR A 129 -13.23 -1.44 -5.94
N ALA A 130 -12.26 -1.36 -6.84
CA ALA A 130 -10.91 -0.89 -6.56
C ALA A 130 -10.88 0.64 -6.58
N THR A 131 -10.58 1.25 -5.44
CA THR A 131 -10.52 2.70 -5.30
C THR A 131 -9.08 3.18 -5.25
N TRP A 132 -8.73 4.20 -6.02
CA TRP A 132 -7.43 4.86 -5.96
C TRP A 132 -7.22 5.51 -4.58
N ILE A 133 -6.04 5.30 -3.98
CA ILE A 133 -5.70 5.85 -2.66
C ILE A 133 -4.44 6.72 -2.67
N ALA A 134 -3.51 6.48 -3.60
CA ALA A 134 -2.27 7.23 -3.74
C ALA A 134 -1.68 7.05 -5.14
N GLY A 135 -0.79 7.95 -5.54
CA GLY A 135 0.03 7.78 -6.71
C GLY A 135 1.19 8.78 -6.75
N GLU A 136 2.29 8.35 -7.35
CA GLU A 136 3.46 9.20 -7.62
C GLU A 136 3.70 9.22 -9.13
N TRP A 137 3.90 10.42 -9.67
CA TRP A 137 4.08 10.64 -11.10
C TRP A 137 5.25 11.56 -11.32
N ASN A 138 6.04 11.34 -12.37
CA ASN A 138 7.20 12.17 -12.63
C ASN A 138 6.76 13.61 -12.98
N GLN A 139 7.12 14.58 -12.14
CA GLN A 139 6.75 15.98 -12.32
C GLN A 139 7.86 16.85 -12.92
N TYR A 140 9.10 16.37 -13.01
CA TYR A 140 10.27 17.18 -13.40
C TYR A 140 11.22 16.44 -14.34
N ASN A 141 12.12 17.22 -14.96
CA ASN A 141 13.23 16.77 -15.81
C ASN A 141 14.00 15.57 -15.20
N PRO A 142 14.53 14.64 -16.02
CA PRO A 142 15.18 13.42 -15.57
C PRO A 142 16.24 13.62 -14.48
N GLY A 143 16.25 12.72 -13.50
CA GLY A 143 17.34 12.59 -12.54
C GLY A 143 17.27 13.49 -11.30
N SER A 144 16.15 14.18 -11.07
CA SER A 144 15.86 14.89 -9.81
C SER A 144 14.76 14.26 -8.97
N ALA A 145 14.29 13.06 -9.33
CA ALA A 145 13.21 12.38 -8.63
C ALA A 145 13.64 11.94 -7.22
N ALA A 146 12.72 12.08 -6.28
CA ALA A 146 12.82 11.62 -4.90
C ALA A 146 11.61 10.74 -4.56
N TRP A 147 11.75 9.93 -3.53
CA TRP A 147 10.62 9.17 -3.00
C TRP A 147 9.54 10.10 -2.45
N GLY A 148 8.29 9.82 -2.81
CA GLY A 148 7.10 10.38 -2.17
C GLY A 148 6.55 9.41 -1.14
N SER A 149 6.35 9.87 0.09
CA SER A 149 5.74 9.08 1.17
C SER A 149 4.28 9.47 1.33
N TYR A 150 3.38 8.49 1.25
CA TYR A 150 1.94 8.67 1.30
C TYR A 150 1.36 7.89 2.47
N SER A 151 0.32 8.44 3.10
CA SER A 151 -0.42 7.74 4.15
C SER A 151 -1.85 8.25 4.26
N GLY A 152 -2.70 7.44 4.88
CA GLY A 152 -4.08 7.79 5.09
C GLY A 152 -4.85 6.70 5.81
N GLN A 153 -6.17 6.83 5.74
CA GLN A 153 -7.10 5.86 6.30
C GLN A 153 -8.05 5.37 5.22
N MET A 154 -8.47 4.12 5.30
CA MET A 154 -9.45 3.53 4.39
C MET A 154 -10.45 2.66 5.14
N ASN A 155 -11.70 2.67 4.69
CA ASN A 155 -12.72 1.78 5.23
C ASN A 155 -12.45 0.35 4.74
N SER A 156 -12.38 -0.61 5.66
CA SER A 156 -12.14 -2.00 5.33
C SER A 156 -13.27 -2.60 4.49
N GLY A 157 -14.50 -2.13 4.61
CA GLY A 157 -15.69 -2.71 3.97
C GLY A 157 -16.14 -4.03 4.61
N ALA A 158 -17.28 -4.55 4.14
CA ALA A 158 -18.01 -5.62 4.83
C ALA A 158 -17.37 -7.02 4.73
N GLY A 159 -16.47 -7.23 3.77
CA GLY A 159 -15.75 -8.50 3.62
C GLY A 159 -14.58 -8.67 4.60
N THR A 160 -14.04 -9.88 4.71
CA THR A 160 -12.86 -10.17 5.54
C THR A 160 -11.56 -10.25 4.74
N THR A 161 -11.64 -10.11 3.42
CA THR A 161 -10.49 -10.11 2.52
C THR A 161 -10.46 -8.79 1.77
N GLY A 162 -9.31 -8.13 1.73
CA GLY A 162 -9.08 -6.95 0.91
C GLY A 162 -7.88 -7.16 0.01
N THR A 163 -7.76 -6.36 -1.03
CA THR A 163 -6.60 -6.38 -1.94
C THR A 163 -5.99 -5.00 -2.02
N ILE A 164 -4.68 -4.93 -1.91
CA ILE A 164 -3.90 -3.76 -2.31
C ILE A 164 -3.30 -4.02 -3.68
N PHE A 165 -3.36 -3.02 -4.56
CA PHE A 165 -2.74 -3.02 -5.88
C PHE A 165 -1.73 -1.89 -5.98
N ILE A 166 -0.61 -2.16 -6.64
CA ILE A 166 0.40 -1.17 -7.00
C ILE A 166 0.66 -1.35 -8.49
N LYS A 167 0.20 -0.39 -9.29
CA LYS A 167 0.18 -0.46 -10.76
C LYS A 167 1.12 0.60 -11.33
N THR A 168 1.98 0.20 -12.25
CA THR A 168 2.89 1.13 -12.95
C THR A 168 2.27 1.64 -14.25
N VAL A 169 2.63 2.87 -14.62
CA VAL A 169 2.35 3.47 -15.92
C VAL A 169 3.65 3.90 -16.56
N HIS A 170 3.96 3.36 -17.74
CA HIS A 170 5.13 3.70 -18.55
C HIS A 170 4.63 4.09 -19.95
N ASN A 171 4.27 5.37 -20.14
CA ASN A 171 3.57 5.84 -21.35
C ASN A 171 4.41 5.75 -22.64
N TRP A 172 5.74 5.87 -22.53
CA TRP A 172 6.63 6.00 -23.69
C TRP A 172 7.87 5.13 -23.55
N GLY A 173 8.32 4.52 -24.64
CA GLY A 173 9.59 3.79 -24.67
C GLY A 173 10.76 4.76 -24.81
N VAL A 174 11.24 5.28 -23.68
CA VAL A 174 12.41 6.19 -23.62
C VAL A 174 13.58 5.52 -22.92
N GLU A 175 14.75 6.14 -22.94
CA GLU A 175 15.98 5.56 -22.40
C GLU A 175 15.83 5.01 -20.99
N TRP A 176 15.12 5.70 -20.09
CA TRP A 176 14.77 5.15 -18.78
C TRP A 176 13.34 5.48 -18.39
N ASN A 177 12.58 4.45 -18.02
CA ASN A 177 11.39 4.53 -17.20
C ASN A 177 11.63 3.78 -15.91
N LYS A 178 11.44 4.46 -14.78
CA LYS A 178 11.63 3.89 -13.46
C LYS A 178 10.41 4.22 -12.63
N SER A 179 9.73 3.19 -12.16
CA SER A 179 8.75 3.29 -11.08
C SER A 179 9.10 2.29 -10.00
N ALA A 180 8.89 2.67 -8.74
CA ALA A 180 9.27 1.86 -7.61
C ALA A 180 8.33 2.08 -6.43
N VAL A 181 8.31 1.09 -5.55
CA VAL A 181 7.49 1.05 -4.36
C VAL A 181 8.28 0.39 -3.23
N ASP A 182 8.10 0.90 -2.03
CA ASP A 182 8.73 0.38 -0.82
C ASP A 182 7.84 0.67 0.40
N ASN A 183 8.13 0.00 1.52
CA ASN A 183 7.53 0.27 2.83
C ASN A 183 5.99 0.28 2.83
N VAL A 184 5.39 -0.72 2.17
CA VAL A 184 3.92 -0.85 2.08
C VAL A 184 3.37 -1.38 3.39
N LEU A 185 2.62 -0.55 4.10
CA LEU A 185 2.03 -0.88 5.40
C LEU A 185 0.51 -0.74 5.34
N ILE A 186 -0.19 -1.77 5.82
CA ILE A 186 -1.62 -1.70 6.15
C ILE A 186 -1.78 -2.23 7.55
N THR A 187 -2.36 -1.43 8.44
CA THR A 187 -2.54 -1.81 9.83
C THR A 187 -3.99 -1.58 10.26
N PRO A 188 -4.53 -2.44 11.15
CA PRO A 188 -5.81 -2.15 11.77
C PRO A 188 -5.64 -0.98 12.74
N GLU A 189 -6.63 -0.08 12.80
CA GLU A 189 -6.71 0.85 13.93
C GLU A 189 -6.75 0.07 15.27
N PRO A 190 -6.33 0.67 16.41
CA PRO A 190 -6.26 -0.03 17.69
C PRO A 190 -7.55 -0.78 18.09
N ALA A 191 -8.72 -0.25 17.75
CA ALA A 191 -10.00 -0.92 17.99
C ALA A 191 -10.25 -2.11 17.05
N ALA A 192 -9.81 -2.02 15.81
CA ALA A 192 -9.88 -3.09 14.81
C ALA A 192 -8.88 -4.22 15.11
N ALA A 193 -7.72 -3.89 15.68
CA ALA A 193 -6.72 -4.86 16.10
C ALA A 193 -7.29 -5.84 17.14
N LEU A 194 -8.12 -5.35 18.07
CA LEU A 194 -8.78 -6.17 19.07
C LEU A 194 -9.79 -7.16 18.46
N LEU A 195 -10.49 -6.77 17.38
CA LEU A 195 -11.42 -7.64 16.67
C LEU A 195 -10.70 -8.77 15.95
N LEU A 196 -9.55 -8.48 15.32
CA LEU A 196 -8.72 -9.49 14.66
C LEU A 196 -8.18 -10.52 15.67
N LEU A 197 -7.69 -10.05 16.83
CA LEU A 197 -7.17 -10.92 17.90
C LEU A 197 -8.26 -11.76 18.57
N ALA A 198 -9.50 -11.26 18.65
CA ALA A 198 -10.58 -11.95 19.33
C ALA A 198 -11.29 -13.01 18.48
N GLY A 199 -11.07 -13.06 17.15
CA GLY A 199 -11.72 -14.01 16.24
C GLY A 199 -13.26 -13.94 16.25
N LEU A 200 -13.84 -12.82 16.71
CA LEU A 200 -15.27 -12.67 16.93
C LEU A 200 -15.98 -12.27 15.63
N PRO A 201 -16.93 -13.06 15.09
CA PRO A 201 -17.82 -12.57 14.04
C PRO A 201 -18.75 -11.48 14.61
N LEU A 202 -18.86 -10.37 13.90
CA LEU A 202 -19.64 -9.19 14.30
C LEU A 202 -21.11 -9.57 14.57
N LEU A 203 -21.56 -9.37 15.81
CA LEU A 203 -22.97 -9.35 16.17
C LEU A 203 -23.64 -8.16 15.47
N ARG A 204 -24.30 -8.46 14.35
CA ARG A 204 -25.12 -7.54 13.55
C ARG A 204 -26.09 -6.78 14.46
N ARG A 205 -25.82 -5.49 14.73
CA ARG A 205 -26.78 -4.60 15.40
C ARG A 205 -28.01 -4.46 14.49
N ARG A 206 -29.06 -5.23 14.76
CA ARG A 206 -30.39 -4.93 14.23
C ARG A 206 -30.83 -3.59 14.84
N ARG A 207 -30.99 -2.56 14.00
CA ARG A 207 -31.75 -1.37 14.37
C ARG A 207 -33.20 -1.81 14.57
N ALA A 208 -33.74 -1.45 15.74
CA ALA A 208 -35.16 -1.52 16.05
C ALA A 208 -35.93 -0.46 15.24
#